data_AF-A0A1A8N7D6-F1
#
_entry.id   AF-A0A1A8N7D6-F1
#
_cell.length_a   1.000
_cell.length_b   1.000
_cell.length_c   1.000
_cell.angle_alpha   90.00
_cell.angle_beta   90.00
_cell.angle_gamma   90.00
#
_symmetry.space_group_name_H-M   'P 1'
#
loop_
_entity.id
_entity.type
_entity.pdbx_description
1 polymer ?
#
loop_
_entity_poly.entity_id
_entity_poly.type
_entity_poly.pdbx_seq_one_letter_code
_entity_poly.pdbx_strand_id
1 'polypeptide(L)'
;FCRTIEKLVEVVQEYPTEVEHIYSPSCVPLVRCAGCCGDEKLECHPTQTTNVTMQLLKIRPSKPAPPFSGRYADRHSKRSCHSSHR
;
A
#
# COMPACT_ATOMS: atom_id res chain seq x y z
N PHE A 1 -12.52 -0.33 -16.23
CA PHE A 1 -13.02 -1.54 -15.54
C PHE A 1 -12.12 -1.87 -14.35
N CYS A 2 -12.70 -2.30 -13.22
CA CYS A 2 -12.01 -2.62 -11.96
C CYS A 2 -10.86 -3.61 -12.19
N ARG A 3 -9.63 -3.14 -11.99
CA ARG A 3 -8.39 -3.90 -12.20
C ARG A 3 -7.32 -3.68 -11.14
N THR A 4 -6.41 -4.63 -11.00
CA THR A 4 -5.17 -4.45 -10.23
C THR A 4 -4.17 -3.70 -11.10
N ILE A 5 -3.60 -2.61 -10.60
CA ILE A 5 -2.54 -1.84 -11.26
C ILE A 5 -1.44 -1.51 -10.26
N GLU A 6 -0.23 -1.33 -10.77
CA GLU A 6 0.87 -0.80 -9.98
C GLU A 6 0.65 0.70 -9.74
N LYS A 7 0.80 1.12 -8.48
CA LYS A 7 0.75 2.53 -8.06
C LYS A 7 1.85 2.79 -7.04
N LEU A 8 2.34 4.03 -7.02
CA LEU A 8 3.21 4.49 -5.95
C LEU A 8 2.36 4.76 -4.71
N VAL A 9 2.75 4.15 -3.60
CA VAL A 9 2.11 4.30 -2.29
C VAL A 9 3.14 4.85 -1.32
N GLU A 10 2.72 5.84 -0.54
CA GLU A 10 3.56 6.43 0.51
C GLU A 10 3.75 5.42 1.64
N VAL A 11 5.00 5.15 2.00
CA VAL A 11 5.34 4.17 3.03
C VAL A 11 4.77 4.56 4.40
N VAL A 12 4.65 5.85 4.69
CA VAL A 12 4.11 6.35 5.96
C VAL A 12 2.62 6.03 6.14
N GLN A 13 1.86 5.90 5.04
CA GLN A 13 0.44 5.55 5.08
C GLN A 13 0.24 4.07 5.44
N GLU A 14 1.20 3.21 5.09
CA GLU A 14 1.20 1.79 5.44
C GLU A 14 1.61 1.55 6.90
N TYR A 15 2.35 2.49 7.51
CA TYR A 15 2.83 2.40 8.89
C TYR A 15 2.57 3.69 9.68
N PRO A 16 1.29 4.06 9.92
CA PRO A 16 0.94 5.32 10.57
C PRO A 16 1.42 5.41 12.03
N THR A 17 1.77 4.27 12.66
CA THR A 17 2.30 4.23 14.03
C THR A 17 3.80 4.56 14.13
N GLU A 18 4.49 4.69 13.00
CA GLU A 18 5.94 4.94 12.94
C GLU A 18 6.27 6.39 12.53
N VAL A 19 5.67 7.36 13.22
CA VAL A 19 5.78 8.80 12.92
C VAL A 19 7.19 9.40 13.13
N GLU A 20 8.05 8.74 13.91
CA GLU A 20 9.41 9.20 14.20
C GLU A 20 10.44 8.80 13.13
N HIS A 21 9.99 8.10 12.06
CA HIS A 21 10.88 7.48 11.07
C HIS A 21 10.76 8.13 9.70
N ILE A 22 11.91 8.39 9.10
CA ILE A 22 12.02 8.75 7.68
C ILE A 22 12.34 7.49 6.90
N TYR A 23 11.69 7.32 5.75
CA TYR A 23 11.85 6.17 4.88
C TYR A 23 12.48 6.57 3.56
N SER A 24 13.47 5.80 3.12
CA SER A 24 14.05 5.95 1.78
C SER A 24 14.02 4.61 1.02
N PRO A 25 13.32 4.53 -0.13
CA PRO A 25 12.44 5.56 -0.70
C PRO A 25 11.20 5.85 0.18
N SER A 26 10.61 7.04 0.03
CA SER A 26 9.38 7.43 0.74
C SER A 26 8.11 6.86 0.11
N CYS A 27 8.18 6.48 -1.18
CA CYS A 27 7.10 5.85 -1.92
C CYS A 27 7.61 4.56 -2.59
N VAL A 28 6.76 3.54 -2.66
CA VAL A 28 7.08 2.24 -3.24
C VAL A 28 6.00 1.79 -4.21
N PRO A 29 6.37 1.07 -5.30
CA PRO A 29 5.38 0.51 -6.22
C PRO A 29 4.64 -0.66 -5.57
N LEU A 30 3.31 -0.55 -5.47
CA LEU A 30 2.42 -1.60 -4.96
C LEU A 30 1.27 -1.86 -5.92
N VAL A 31 0.86 -3.13 -6.00
CA VAL A 31 -0.34 -3.49 -6.76
C VAL A 31 -1.57 -3.19 -5.93
N ARG A 32 -2.41 -2.29 -6.44
CA ARG A 32 -3.67 -1.87 -5.81
C ARG A 32 -4.83 -2.03 -6.78
N CYS A 33 -6.02 -2.23 -6.22
CA CYS A 33 -7.25 -2.21 -6.99
C CYS A 33 -7.55 -0.76 -7.42
N ALA A 34 -7.93 -0.57 -8.68
CA ALA A 34 -8.29 0.72 -9.22
C ALA A 34 -9.21 0.60 -10.42
N GLY A 35 -9.83 1.72 -10.77
CA GLY A 35 -10.77 1.84 -11.88
C GLY A 35 -12.22 1.74 -11.41
N CYS A 36 -13.13 2.03 -12.34
CA CYS A 36 -14.56 2.00 -12.11
C CYS A 36 -15.16 0.60 -12.32
N CYS A 37 -16.24 0.34 -11.60
CA CYS A 37 -17.19 -0.70 -11.92
C CYS A 37 -18.16 -0.16 -12.99
N GLY A 38 -18.82 -1.05 -13.74
CA GLY A 38 -19.74 -0.65 -14.83
C GLY A 38 -21.01 0.07 -14.39
N ASP A 39 -21.20 0.25 -13.08
CA ASP A 39 -22.30 0.97 -12.43
C ASP A 39 -21.67 1.95 -11.43
N GLU A 40 -22.13 3.20 -11.43
CA GLU A 40 -21.62 4.28 -10.57
C GLU A 40 -21.92 4.05 -9.09
N LYS A 41 -22.90 3.19 -8.77
CA LYS A 41 -23.22 2.78 -7.39
C LYS A 41 -22.27 1.71 -6.85
N LEU A 42 -21.33 1.24 -7.67
CA LEU A 42 -20.39 0.20 -7.32
C LEU A 42 -18.95 0.73 -7.25
N GLU A 43 -18.24 0.31 -6.22
CA GLU A 43 -16.83 0.60 -6.00
C GLU A 43 -15.95 -0.65 -6.07
N CYS A 44 -14.72 -0.45 -6.56
CA CYS A 44 -13.73 -1.50 -6.74
C CYS A 44 -12.93 -1.70 -5.44
N HIS A 45 -13.23 -2.78 -4.72
CA HIS A 45 -12.58 -3.11 -3.44
C HIS A 45 -11.75 -4.39 -3.55
N PRO A 46 -10.64 -4.50 -2.79
CA PRO A 46 -9.89 -5.75 -2.70
C PRO A 46 -10.68 -6.82 -1.96
N THR A 47 -10.66 -8.06 -2.47
CA THR A 47 -11.21 -9.25 -1.78
C THR A 47 -10.13 -10.16 -1.22
N GLN A 48 -8.90 -9.99 -1.67
CA GLN A 48 -7.75 -10.72 -1.15
C GLN A 48 -6.52 -9.82 -1.23
N THR A 49 -5.76 -9.79 -0.15
CA THR A 49 -4.45 -9.17 -0.08
C THR A 49 -3.39 -10.21 0.24
N THR A 50 -2.15 -9.90 -0.14
CA THR A 50 -0.97 -10.69 0.17
C THR A 50 0.14 -9.75 0.61
N ASN A 51 0.92 -10.16 1.60
CA ASN A 51 2.06 -9.38 2.05
C ASN A 51 3.22 -9.48 1.06
N VAL A 52 3.84 -8.34 0.75
CA VAL A 52 5.05 -8.27 -0.06
C VAL A 52 6.15 -7.60 0.73
N THR A 53 7.31 -8.23 0.79
CA THR A 53 8.48 -7.68 1.47
C THR A 53 9.21 -6.69 0.57
N MET A 54 9.42 -5.48 1.09
CA MET A 54 10.15 -4.40 0.43
C MET A 54 11.40 -4.06 1.23
N GLN A 55 12.48 -3.73 0.53
CA GLN A 55 13.71 -3.26 1.16
C GLN A 55 13.66 -1.75 1.27
N LEU A 56 13.62 -1.26 2.51
CA LEU A 56 13.54 0.15 2.83
C LEU A 56 14.62 0.54 3.84
N LEU A 57 15.16 1.74 3.64
CA LEU A 57 16.02 2.39 4.62
C LEU A 57 15.13 3.10 5.65
N LYS A 58 15.22 2.66 6.91
CA LYS A 58 14.56 3.30 8.05
C LYS A 58 15.55 4.21 8.76
N ILE A 59 15.32 5.52 8.68
CA ILE A 59 16.18 6.54 9.26
C ILE A 59 15.50 7.09 10.52
N ARG A 60 16.19 6.99 11.66
CA ARG A 60 15.83 7.65 12.92
C ARG A 60 16.74 8.87 13.08
N PRO A 61 16.24 10.11 12.98
CA PRO A 61 17.09 11.29 13.15
C PRO A 61 17.83 11.32 14.51
N SER A 62 17.20 10.75 15.55
CA SER A 62 17.73 10.74 16.92
C SER A 62 18.74 9.62 17.21
N LYS A 63 18.89 8.60 16.35
CA LYS A 63 19.81 7.48 16.57
C LYS A 63 20.35 6.92 15.24
N PRO A 64 21.67 6.73 15.08
CA PRO A 64 22.20 5.99 13.94
C PRO A 64 21.76 4.52 14.05
N ALA A 65 20.75 4.13 13.27
CA ALA A 65 20.25 2.77 13.18
C ALA A 65 20.78 2.10 11.90
N PRO A 66 21.02 0.78 11.90
CA PRO A 66 21.49 0.10 10.70
C PRO A 66 20.45 0.15 9.56
N PRO A 67 20.89 0.36 8.32
CA PRO A 67 20.04 0.47 7.14
C PRO A 67 19.55 -0.92 6.68
N PHE A 68 18.67 -1.57 7.43
CA PHE A 68 17.90 -2.67 6.86
C PHE A 68 16.60 -2.93 7.63
N SER A 69 15.48 -2.75 6.94
CA SER A 69 14.19 -3.29 7.37
C SER A 69 13.43 -3.80 6.15
N GLY A 70 13.38 -5.12 5.99
CA GLY A 70 12.42 -5.78 5.11
C GLY A 70 11.02 -5.58 5.69
N ARG A 71 10.13 -4.92 4.96
CA ARG A 71 8.80 -4.58 5.45
C ARG A 71 7.69 -5.09 4.56
N TYR A 72 6.58 -5.50 5.17
CA TYR A 72 5.44 -6.12 4.51
C TYR A 72 4.37 -5.07 4.17
N ALA A 73 4.21 -4.75 2.90
CA ALA A 73 3.13 -3.88 2.45
C ALA A 73 2.01 -4.68 1.76
N ASP A 74 0.77 -4.21 1.90
CA ASP A 74 -0.42 -4.91 1.38
C ASP A 74 -0.50 -4.79 -0.14
N ARG A 75 -0.38 -5.93 -0.81
CA ARG A 75 -0.60 -6.09 -2.25
C ARG A 75 -1.98 -6.67 -2.50
N HIS A 76 -2.79 -6.01 -3.32
CA HIS A 76 -4.12 -6.51 -3.68
C HIS A 76 -3.99 -7.58 -4.77
N SER A 77 -4.48 -8.80 -4.52
CA SER A 77 -4.42 -9.92 -5.47
C SER A 77 -5.76 -10.20 -6.16
N LYS A 78 -6.88 -10.04 -5.44
CA LYS A 78 -8.25 -10.19 -5.98
C LYS A 78 -9.09 -8.98 -5.64
N ARG A 79 -10.15 -8.78 -6.42
CA ARG A 79 -11.02 -7.60 -6.38
C ARG A 79 -12.46 -7.95 -6.77
N SER A 80 -13.39 -7.15 -6.31
CA SER A 80 -14.81 -7.21 -6.70
C SER A 80 -15.42 -5.83 -6.64
N CYS A 81 -16.56 -5.69 -7.31
CA CYS A 81 -17.40 -4.50 -7.26
C CYS A 81 -18.44 -4.68 -6.15
N HIS A 82 -18.43 -3.78 -5.17
CA HIS A 82 -19.41 -3.74 -4.08
C HIS A 82 -20.19 -2.45 -4.10
N SER A 83 -21.43 -2.46 -3.59
CA SER A 83 -22.21 -1.23 -3.44
C SER A 83 -21.51 -0.24 -2.52
N SER A 84 -21.35 1.00 -2.95
CA SER A 84 -20.76 2.10 -2.16
C SER A 84 -21.56 2.41 -0.89
N HIS A 85 -22.84 2.04 -0.86
CA HIS A 85 -23.69 2.14 0.33
C HIS A 85 -23.48 0.92 1.22
N ARG A 86 -22.52 1.02 2.14
CA ARG A 86 -22.49 0.18 3.35
C ARG A 86 -22.22 1.03 4.57
#